data_AF-A0A8K0INM7-F1
#
_entry.id   AF-A0A8K0INM7-F1
#
_cell.length_a   1.000
_cell.length_b   1.000
_cell.length_c   1.000
_cell.angle_alpha   90.00
_cell.angle_beta   90.00
_cell.angle_gamma   90.00
#
_symmetry.space_group_name_H-M   'P 1'
#
loop_
_entity.id
_entity.type
_entity.pdbx_description
1 polymer ?
#
loop_
_entity_poly.entity_id
_entity_poly.type
_entity_poly.pdbx_seq_one_letter_code
_entity_poly.pdbx_strand_id
1 'polypeptide(L)'
;MSDLTSQPQRETSWASVDPTGGVVVSRFSHRVGMASSDKPEVVEREVKDKEHEEEGKHEEKGGFIEKVKDFIHDIGEKIEGAIGFGKPTADVTGVHIPSINLEKAEIVVDVLVTNPNPIPIPLIDINYLIESDGRKLVSGLIPDAGTIHAHGSETVKIPVTLIYDDIKSTYDDIKPGSIIPYRIKVDLIVDVPIFGRLTLPLEKKGEIPVPYKPDVDLEKIHFNKFSFEETMATLHLKLENKNDFDLGLNALDYEIWLSDVSIGAAELTKSTKIEKNGITKMEIPIAFRPKDFGSALWDMIRGRGTGYSIKGNLDVDTPFGQMKLPISKEGGTTRLKKQDDDDDDDDEVC
;
A
#
# COMPACT_ATOMS: atom_id res chain seq x y z
N MET A 1 -24.85 -57.76 7.91
CA MET A 1 -23.83 -57.29 6.95
C MET A 1 -24.55 -56.37 6.00
N SER A 2 -24.30 -55.08 6.18
CA SER A 2 -25.12 -53.96 5.75
C SER A 2 -24.98 -53.66 4.26
N ASP A 3 -26.14 -53.45 3.63
CA ASP A 3 -26.36 -53.06 2.24
C ASP A 3 -25.57 -51.80 1.83
N LEU A 4 -25.02 -51.86 0.62
CA LEU A 4 -24.42 -50.73 -0.10
C LEU A 4 -25.53 -49.81 -0.63
N THR A 5 -25.67 -48.66 0.02
CA THR A 5 -26.53 -47.55 -0.36
C THR A 5 -26.13 -47.00 -1.73
N SER A 6 -27.09 -46.94 -2.66
CA SER A 6 -27.00 -46.23 -3.94
C SER A 6 -26.77 -44.73 -3.72
N GLN A 7 -25.77 -44.15 -4.39
CA GLN A 7 -25.60 -42.70 -4.49
C GLN A 7 -26.55 -42.10 -5.55
N PRO A 8 -27.21 -40.96 -5.30
CA PRO A 8 -28.09 -40.32 -6.26
C PRO A 8 -27.29 -39.57 -7.35
N GLN A 9 -27.60 -39.82 -8.62
CA GLN A 9 -27.12 -39.02 -9.75
C GLN A 9 -27.77 -37.63 -9.68
N ARG A 10 -26.97 -36.56 -9.60
CA ARG A 10 -27.44 -35.18 -9.75
C ARG A 10 -27.47 -34.82 -11.23
N GLU A 11 -28.66 -34.72 -11.80
CA GLU A 11 -28.89 -34.07 -13.10
C GLU A 11 -28.95 -32.55 -12.89
N THR A 12 -28.15 -31.80 -13.64
CA THR A 12 -28.28 -30.34 -13.74
C THR A 12 -28.82 -29.99 -15.13
N SER A 13 -29.95 -29.28 -15.16
CA SER A 13 -30.57 -28.79 -16.39
C SER A 13 -30.62 -27.27 -16.36
N TRP A 14 -30.19 -26.64 -17.45
CA TRP A 14 -30.26 -25.19 -17.64
C TRP A 14 -31.09 -24.90 -18.89
N ALA A 15 -31.95 -23.88 -18.79
CA ALA A 15 -32.72 -23.36 -19.91
C ALA A 15 -32.18 -21.97 -20.26
N SER A 16 -31.92 -21.74 -21.54
CA SER A 16 -31.64 -20.40 -22.08
C SER A 16 -32.66 -20.04 -23.14
N VAL A 17 -32.99 -18.74 -23.20
CA VAL A 17 -33.89 -18.17 -24.20
C VAL A 17 -33.04 -17.52 -25.27
N ASP A 18 -33.28 -17.91 -26.52
CA ASP A 18 -32.59 -17.33 -27.67
C ASP A 18 -33.16 -15.95 -28.04
N PRO A 19 -32.45 -15.13 -28.85
CA PRO A 19 -32.86 -13.77 -29.19
C PRO A 19 -34.16 -13.64 -30.01
N THR A 20 -34.75 -14.74 -30.46
CA THR A 20 -36.05 -14.83 -31.15
C THR A 20 -37.16 -15.45 -30.28
N GLY A 21 -36.89 -15.68 -29.00
CA GLY A 21 -37.89 -16.10 -28.01
C GLY A 21 -38.12 -17.61 -27.91
N GLY A 22 -37.26 -18.43 -28.52
CA GLY A 22 -37.29 -19.89 -28.35
C GLY A 22 -36.55 -20.34 -27.09
N VAL A 23 -37.13 -21.27 -26.32
CA VAL A 23 -36.47 -21.90 -25.15
C VAL A 23 -35.71 -23.14 -25.59
N VAL A 24 -34.40 -23.17 -25.37
CA VAL A 24 -33.55 -24.33 -25.64
C VAL A 24 -33.17 -24.99 -24.31
N VAL A 25 -33.41 -26.30 -24.21
CA VAL A 25 -33.08 -27.10 -23.01
C VAL A 25 -31.94 -28.06 -23.37
N SER A 26 -30.77 -27.83 -22.79
CA SER A 26 -29.59 -28.67 -22.98
C SER A 26 -29.41 -29.60 -21.77
N ARG A 27 -29.37 -30.91 -22.01
CA ARG A 27 -29.09 -31.93 -20.98
C ARG A 27 -27.68 -32.47 -21.16
N PHE A 28 -26.83 -32.35 -20.14
CA PHE A 28 -25.50 -32.95 -20.10
C PHE A 28 -25.50 -34.14 -19.13
N SER A 29 -25.14 -35.32 -19.64
CA SER A 29 -24.90 -36.52 -18.83
C SER A 29 -23.40 -36.80 -18.82
N HIS A 30 -22.76 -36.68 -17.66
CA HIS A 30 -21.36 -37.12 -17.47
C HIS A 30 -21.32 -38.65 -17.42
N ARG A 31 -20.74 -39.30 -18.46
CA ARG A 31 -20.23 -40.68 -18.37
C ARG A 31 -18.73 -40.62 -18.17
N VAL A 32 -18.25 -41.17 -17.06
CA VAL A 32 -16.83 -41.50 -16.87
C VAL A 32 -16.54 -42.74 -17.73
N GLY A 33 -15.76 -42.56 -18.79
CA GLY A 33 -15.25 -43.63 -19.64
C GLY A 33 -13.72 -43.70 -19.55
N MET A 34 -13.21 -44.85 -19.11
CA MET A 34 -11.78 -45.21 -19.15
C MET A 34 -11.30 -45.26 -20.60
N ALA A 35 -10.18 -44.60 -20.90
CA ALA A 35 -9.47 -44.74 -22.17
C ALA A 35 -7.98 -45.06 -21.93
N SER A 36 -7.51 -45.96 -22.79
CA SER A 36 -6.30 -46.77 -22.76
C SER A 36 -4.98 -45.99 -22.81
N SER A 37 -3.96 -46.64 -22.25
CA SER A 37 -2.56 -46.24 -22.20
C SER A 37 -1.86 -46.55 -23.52
N ASP A 38 -1.18 -45.58 -24.12
CA ASP A 38 -0.16 -45.78 -25.15
C ASP A 38 1.13 -45.08 -24.71
N LYS A 39 2.17 -45.88 -24.47
CA LYS A 39 3.54 -45.49 -24.14
C LYS A 39 4.34 -45.27 -25.44
N PRO A 40 5.24 -44.28 -25.51
CA PRO A 40 6.42 -44.37 -26.36
C PRO A 40 7.64 -44.85 -25.55
N GLU A 41 8.39 -45.77 -26.15
CA GLU A 41 9.65 -46.35 -25.66
C GLU A 41 10.74 -45.30 -25.45
N VAL A 42 11.42 -45.39 -24.30
CA VAL A 42 12.67 -44.67 -24.00
C VAL A 42 13.81 -45.67 -24.20
N VAL A 43 14.74 -45.33 -25.08
CA VAL A 43 15.98 -46.10 -25.32
C VAL A 43 17.01 -45.66 -24.28
N GLU A 44 17.31 -46.53 -23.32
CA GLU A 44 18.42 -46.35 -22.37
C GLU A 44 19.76 -46.67 -23.05
N ARG A 45 20.71 -45.73 -22.97
CA ARG A 45 22.13 -46.00 -23.23
C ARG A 45 22.91 -45.72 -21.94
N GLU A 46 23.42 -46.79 -21.36
CA GLU A 46 24.40 -46.78 -20.28
C GLU A 46 25.72 -46.12 -20.74
N VAL A 47 26.25 -45.19 -19.94
CA VAL A 47 27.68 -44.83 -19.98
C VAL A 47 28.20 -44.73 -18.55
N LYS A 48 29.25 -45.53 -18.32
CA LYS A 48 30.01 -45.78 -17.09
C LYS A 48 30.39 -44.55 -16.26
N ASP A 49 30.27 -44.73 -14.96
CA ASP A 49 30.90 -43.96 -13.89
C ASP A 49 32.43 -43.96 -14.00
N LYS A 50 33.02 -42.77 -13.87
CA LYS A 50 34.38 -42.57 -13.34
C LYS A 50 34.36 -41.35 -12.42
N GLU A 51 34.59 -41.63 -11.15
CA GLU A 51 34.89 -40.65 -10.10
C GLU A 51 36.24 -39.96 -10.39
N HIS A 52 36.27 -38.64 -10.18
CA HIS A 52 37.44 -37.87 -9.79
C HIS A 52 36.98 -36.61 -9.03
N GLU A 53 37.30 -36.56 -7.73
CA GLU A 53 37.49 -35.37 -6.90
C GLU A 53 38.58 -34.47 -7.57
N GLU A 54 38.68 -33.14 -7.45
CA GLU A 54 38.19 -32.16 -6.48
C GLU A 54 38.36 -30.72 -7.08
N GLU A 55 37.69 -29.74 -6.46
CA GLU A 55 37.92 -28.27 -6.43
C GLU A 55 37.69 -27.35 -7.65
N GLY A 56 36.84 -26.33 -7.46
CA GLY A 56 36.92 -25.05 -8.18
C GLY A 56 35.58 -24.37 -8.51
N LYS A 57 35.30 -23.25 -7.85
CA LYS A 57 34.17 -22.31 -8.03
C LYS A 57 33.85 -21.97 -9.49
N HIS A 58 32.56 -21.96 -9.88
CA HIS A 58 31.81 -20.75 -10.26
C HIS A 58 30.37 -21.09 -10.65
N GLU A 59 29.43 -20.30 -10.13
CA GLU A 59 28.01 -20.31 -10.50
C GLU A 59 27.84 -19.79 -11.94
N GLU A 60 27.33 -20.62 -12.85
CA GLU A 60 26.70 -20.14 -14.10
C GLU A 60 25.18 -20.14 -13.91
N LYS A 61 24.63 -19.00 -13.46
CA LYS A 61 23.20 -18.67 -13.60
C LYS A 61 23.01 -17.66 -14.73
N GLY A 62 23.45 -18.02 -15.93
CA GLY A 62 23.02 -17.35 -17.16
C GLY A 62 21.66 -17.89 -17.59
N GLY A 63 20.61 -17.44 -16.91
CA GLY A 63 19.24 -17.89 -17.13
C GLY A 63 18.79 -17.62 -18.57
N PHE A 64 17.96 -18.49 -19.13
CA PHE A 64 17.43 -18.41 -20.51
C PHE A 64 16.95 -17.01 -20.94
N ILE A 65 16.57 -16.13 -20.02
CA ILE A 65 16.18 -14.74 -20.26
C ILE A 65 17.34 -13.87 -20.77
N GLU A 66 18.56 -14.04 -20.27
CA GLU A 66 19.74 -13.31 -20.76
C GLU A 66 20.07 -13.74 -22.20
N LYS A 67 20.06 -15.05 -22.47
CA LYS A 67 20.26 -15.57 -23.83
C LYS A 67 19.19 -15.11 -24.82
N VAL A 68 17.96 -14.92 -24.37
CA VAL A 68 16.87 -14.36 -25.18
C VAL A 68 17.05 -12.85 -25.39
N LYS A 69 17.48 -12.09 -24.37
CA LYS A 69 17.84 -10.67 -24.52
C LYS A 69 18.98 -10.50 -25.54
N ASP A 70 20.02 -11.32 -25.43
CA ASP A 70 21.18 -11.29 -26.33
C ASP A 70 20.80 -11.66 -27.77
N PHE A 71 19.92 -12.65 -27.96
CA PHE A 71 19.45 -13.06 -29.29
C PHE A 71 18.50 -12.03 -29.93
N ILE A 72 17.67 -11.36 -29.12
CA ILE A 72 16.81 -10.24 -29.57
C ILE A 72 17.66 -9.04 -29.98
N HIS A 73 18.77 -8.80 -29.27
CA HIS A 73 19.74 -7.74 -29.57
C HIS A 73 20.48 -8.06 -30.88
N ASP A 74 20.97 -9.29 -31.05
CA ASP A 74 21.79 -9.69 -32.22
C ASP A 74 20.99 -9.78 -33.54
N ILE A 75 19.68 -10.04 -33.49
CA ILE A 75 18.79 -9.97 -34.66
C ILE A 75 18.26 -8.55 -34.89
N GLY A 76 18.08 -7.76 -33.82
CA GLY A 76 17.71 -6.34 -33.91
C GLY A 76 18.76 -5.54 -34.67
N GLU A 77 20.04 -5.66 -34.27
CA GLU A 77 21.16 -4.97 -34.92
C GLU A 77 21.30 -5.34 -36.42
N LYS A 78 21.03 -6.60 -36.79
CA LYS A 78 21.14 -7.07 -38.19
C LYS A 78 20.07 -6.51 -39.12
N ILE A 79 18.92 -6.08 -38.59
CA ILE A 79 17.83 -5.48 -39.38
C ILE A 79 17.91 -3.93 -39.34
N GLU A 80 18.36 -3.36 -38.22
CA GLU A 80 18.59 -1.92 -38.02
C GLU A 80 19.60 -1.33 -39.02
N GLY A 81 20.58 -2.12 -39.48
CA GLY A 81 21.59 -1.67 -40.44
C GLY A 81 21.12 -1.50 -41.89
N ALA A 82 19.93 -2.00 -42.27
CA ALA A 82 19.52 -2.05 -43.68
C ALA A 82 18.31 -1.18 -44.03
N ILE A 83 17.44 -0.87 -43.06
CA ILE A 83 16.24 -0.04 -43.25
C ILE A 83 16.01 0.69 -41.91
N GLY A 84 15.69 2.00 -41.93
CA GLY A 84 15.53 2.84 -40.73
C GLY A 84 14.33 2.51 -39.82
N PHE A 85 13.98 1.22 -39.69
CA PHE A 85 13.00 0.70 -38.75
C PHE A 85 13.70 -0.08 -37.63
N GLY A 86 13.46 0.31 -36.39
CA GLY A 86 14.00 -0.30 -35.17
C GLY A 86 12.90 -0.65 -34.17
N LYS A 87 13.23 -1.52 -33.20
CA LYS A 87 12.28 -1.86 -32.14
C LYS A 87 12.12 -0.66 -31.19
N PRO A 88 10.89 -0.26 -30.84
CA PRO A 88 10.69 0.76 -29.82
C PRO A 88 11.25 0.28 -28.50
N THR A 89 11.76 1.22 -27.71
CA THR A 89 12.28 0.97 -26.36
C THR A 89 11.43 1.69 -25.34
N ALA A 90 11.38 1.14 -24.13
CA ALA A 90 10.69 1.79 -23.02
C ALA A 90 11.48 1.60 -21.73
N ASP A 91 11.41 2.59 -20.84
CA ASP A 91 12.03 2.53 -19.52
C ASP A 91 11.18 3.26 -18.46
N VAL A 92 11.21 2.76 -17.23
CA VAL A 92 10.53 3.42 -16.11
C VAL A 92 11.43 4.51 -15.55
N THR A 93 11.16 5.75 -15.96
CA THR A 93 11.96 6.91 -15.58
C THR A 93 11.69 7.40 -14.16
N GLY A 94 10.49 7.16 -13.63
CA GLY A 94 10.11 7.66 -12.32
C GLY A 94 8.88 6.97 -11.74
N VAL A 95 8.80 6.96 -10.42
CA VAL A 95 7.59 6.61 -9.67
C VAL A 95 7.33 7.73 -8.68
N HIS A 96 6.16 8.34 -8.79
CA HIS A 96 5.73 9.46 -7.97
C HIS A 96 4.52 9.06 -7.14
N ILE A 97 4.39 9.63 -5.94
CA ILE A 97 3.22 9.44 -5.07
C ILE A 97 2.58 10.82 -4.90
N PRO A 98 1.63 11.22 -5.79
CA PRO A 98 1.00 12.53 -5.69
C PRO A 98 0.22 12.73 -4.40
N SER A 99 -0.40 11.67 -3.88
CA SER A 99 -1.18 11.72 -2.65
C SER A 99 -1.11 10.39 -1.90
N ILE A 100 -1.11 10.48 -0.57
CA ILE A 100 -1.11 9.32 0.32
C ILE A 100 -1.80 9.68 1.64
N ASN A 101 -2.66 8.77 2.12
CA ASN A 101 -3.39 8.92 3.38
C ASN A 101 -3.61 7.56 4.04
N LEU A 102 -4.53 7.45 5.02
CA LEU A 102 -4.81 6.17 5.71
C LEU A 102 -5.66 5.18 4.90
N GLU A 103 -6.34 5.66 3.85
CA GLU A 103 -7.29 4.88 3.04
C GLU A 103 -6.64 4.36 1.76
N LYS A 104 -5.88 5.22 1.08
CA LYS A 104 -5.24 4.93 -0.22
C LYS A 104 -3.93 5.65 -0.45
N ALA A 105 -3.14 5.12 -1.38
CA ALA A 105 -2.05 5.82 -2.04
C ALA A 105 -2.35 5.96 -3.54
N GLU A 106 -2.13 7.15 -4.08
CA GLU A 106 -2.13 7.40 -5.52
C GLU A 106 -0.68 7.42 -5.99
N ILE A 107 -0.40 6.66 -7.03
CA ILE A 107 0.93 6.45 -7.58
C ILE A 107 0.85 6.77 -9.06
N VAL A 108 1.86 7.48 -9.59
CA VAL A 108 2.01 7.72 -11.01
C VAL A 108 3.36 7.16 -11.44
N VAL A 109 3.32 6.19 -12.35
CA VAL A 109 4.52 5.60 -12.95
C VAL A 109 4.76 6.31 -14.28
N ASP A 110 5.91 6.95 -14.40
CA ASP A 110 6.33 7.64 -15.62
C ASP A 110 7.19 6.69 -16.45
N VAL A 111 6.71 6.35 -17.64
CA VAL A 111 7.36 5.43 -18.58
C VAL A 111 7.76 6.19 -19.83
N LEU A 112 9.05 6.31 -20.09
CA LEU A 112 9.57 6.92 -21.30
C LEU A 112 9.60 5.88 -22.41
N VAL A 113 8.82 6.10 -23.46
CA VAL A 113 8.78 5.28 -24.66
C VAL A 113 9.47 6.02 -25.80
N THR A 114 10.42 5.38 -26.47
CA THR A 114 11.15 5.95 -27.60
C THR A 114 10.85 5.17 -28.87
N ASN A 115 10.39 5.88 -29.89
CA ASN A 115 10.11 5.35 -31.21
C ASN A 115 11.26 5.73 -32.18
N PRO A 116 12.14 4.79 -32.56
CA PRO A 116 13.19 5.07 -33.52
C PRO A 116 12.67 5.17 -34.97
N ASN A 117 11.41 4.82 -35.23
CA ASN A 117 10.86 4.67 -36.58
C ASN A 117 10.35 6.00 -37.15
N PRO A 118 10.42 6.20 -38.48
CA PRO A 118 9.92 7.39 -39.17
C PRO A 118 8.38 7.48 -39.24
N ILE A 119 7.67 6.57 -38.59
CA ILE A 119 6.21 6.49 -38.58
C ILE A 119 5.70 6.35 -37.14
N PRO A 120 4.51 6.89 -36.82
CA PRO A 120 3.93 6.76 -35.49
C PRO A 120 3.59 5.31 -35.14
N ILE A 121 3.70 4.98 -33.86
CA ILE A 121 3.38 3.65 -33.29
C ILE A 121 2.17 3.79 -32.36
N PRO A 122 1.04 3.15 -32.66
CA PRO A 122 -0.08 3.06 -31.72
C PRO A 122 0.30 2.28 -30.46
N LEU A 123 -0.01 2.84 -29.28
CA LEU A 123 0.07 2.17 -27.99
C LEU A 123 -1.32 1.60 -27.67
N ILE A 124 -1.50 0.32 -27.97
CA ILE A 124 -2.80 -0.35 -27.92
C ILE A 124 -3.28 -0.49 -26.49
N ASP A 125 -2.50 -1.14 -25.64
CA ASP A 125 -2.91 -1.54 -24.30
C ASP A 125 -1.73 -1.39 -23.34
N ILE A 126 -2.01 -1.02 -22.10
CA ILE A 126 -1.06 -1.07 -20.99
C ILE A 126 -1.61 -2.00 -19.94
N ASN A 127 -0.98 -3.16 -19.74
CA ASN A 127 -1.26 -3.99 -18.58
C ASN A 127 -0.29 -3.61 -17.46
N TYR A 128 -0.79 -3.46 -16.25
CA TYR A 128 0.07 -3.24 -15.09
C TYR A 128 -0.32 -4.14 -13.93
N LEU A 129 0.69 -4.50 -13.15
CA LEU A 129 0.59 -5.33 -11.96
C LEU A 129 1.55 -4.81 -10.92
N ILE A 130 1.05 -4.48 -9.74
CA ILE A 130 1.87 -4.23 -8.55
C ILE A 130 1.75 -5.43 -7.65
N GLU A 131 2.91 -6.01 -7.31
CA GLU A 131 3.02 -7.13 -6.40
C GLU A 131 3.98 -6.83 -5.25
N SER A 132 3.77 -7.46 -4.10
CA SER A 132 4.66 -7.42 -2.94
C SER A 132 4.91 -8.85 -2.48
N ASP A 133 6.16 -9.30 -2.46
CA ASP A 133 6.54 -10.67 -2.10
C ASP A 133 5.72 -11.77 -2.81
N GLY A 134 5.44 -11.56 -4.10
CA GLY A 134 4.65 -12.48 -4.94
C GLY A 134 3.13 -12.36 -4.78
N ARG A 135 2.65 -11.45 -3.92
CA ARG A 135 1.23 -11.15 -3.73
C ARG A 135 0.80 -10.04 -4.66
N LYS A 136 -0.30 -10.24 -5.38
CA LYS A 136 -0.90 -9.20 -6.21
C LYS A 136 -1.61 -8.17 -5.32
N LEU A 137 -1.09 -6.94 -5.30
CA LEU A 137 -1.72 -5.83 -4.59
C LEU A 137 -2.76 -5.14 -5.47
N VAL A 138 -2.41 -4.84 -6.72
CA VAL A 138 -3.32 -4.20 -7.68
C VAL A 138 -2.91 -4.57 -9.10
N SER A 139 -3.89 -4.64 -10.00
CA SER A 139 -3.66 -4.85 -11.43
C SER A 139 -4.70 -4.11 -12.24
N GLY A 140 -4.36 -3.70 -13.46
CA GLY A 140 -5.32 -3.08 -14.37
C GLY A 140 -4.86 -3.11 -15.82
N LEU A 141 -5.78 -2.69 -16.69
CA LEU A 141 -5.60 -2.55 -18.12
C LEU A 141 -6.05 -1.15 -18.53
N ILE A 142 -5.18 -0.42 -19.22
CA ILE A 142 -5.52 0.85 -19.86
C ILE A 142 -5.60 0.57 -21.37
N PRO A 143 -6.80 0.50 -21.96
CA PRO A 143 -6.96 0.35 -23.40
C PRO A 143 -6.77 1.68 -24.12
N ASP A 144 -6.34 1.61 -25.37
CA ASP A 144 -6.11 2.73 -26.29
C ASP A 144 -5.31 3.86 -25.65
N ALA A 145 -4.09 3.55 -25.22
CA ALA A 145 -3.24 4.47 -24.47
C ALA A 145 -2.50 5.50 -25.36
N GLY A 146 -2.92 5.66 -26.62
CA GLY A 146 -2.51 6.74 -27.51
C GLY A 146 -1.57 6.30 -28.63
N THR A 147 -0.72 7.22 -29.09
CA THR A 147 0.19 7.00 -30.22
C THR A 147 1.51 7.71 -29.98
N ILE A 148 2.61 6.98 -30.12
CA ILE A 148 3.97 7.51 -30.01
C ILE A 148 4.38 8.08 -31.36
N HIS A 149 4.77 9.36 -31.39
CA HIS A 149 5.14 10.05 -32.63
C HIS A 149 6.38 9.45 -33.30
N ALA A 150 6.50 9.67 -34.61
CA ALA A 150 7.66 9.27 -35.41
C ALA A 150 8.94 9.94 -34.90
N HIS A 151 10.04 9.18 -34.77
CA HIS A 151 11.31 9.64 -34.20
C HIS A 151 11.16 10.38 -32.85
N GLY A 152 10.11 10.06 -32.10
CA GLY A 152 9.72 10.75 -30.88
C GLY A 152 10.07 9.95 -29.63
N SER A 153 10.19 10.67 -28.52
CA SER A 153 10.19 10.10 -27.17
C SER A 153 9.06 10.75 -26.38
N GLU A 154 8.23 9.92 -25.75
CA GLU A 154 7.06 10.35 -24.98
C GLU A 154 7.04 9.69 -23.62
N THR A 155 6.65 10.46 -22.61
CA THR A 155 6.44 9.95 -21.26
C THR A 155 4.97 9.60 -21.07
N VAL A 156 4.69 8.30 -21.02
CA VAL A 156 3.36 7.76 -20.69
C VAL A 156 3.22 7.72 -19.17
N LYS A 157 2.13 8.32 -18.67
CA LYS A 157 1.82 8.37 -17.23
C LYS A 157 0.79 7.30 -16.90
N ILE A 158 1.16 6.35 -16.06
CA ILE A 158 0.28 5.25 -15.64
C ILE A 158 -0.19 5.55 -14.21
N PRO A 159 -1.44 5.99 -14.01
CA PRO A 159 -2.00 6.21 -12.69
C PRO A 159 -2.38 4.86 -12.06
N VAL A 160 -1.97 4.64 -10.82
CA VAL A 160 -2.31 3.47 -10.04
C VAL A 160 -2.83 3.93 -8.68
N THR A 161 -3.97 3.38 -8.27
CA THR A 161 -4.53 3.62 -6.93
C THR A 161 -4.44 2.34 -6.13
N LEU A 162 -3.80 2.44 -4.96
CA LEU A 162 -3.64 1.36 -4.02
C LEU A 162 -4.54 1.61 -2.82
N ILE A 163 -5.54 0.75 -2.62
CA ILE A 163 -6.52 0.85 -1.52
C ILE A 163 -6.04 -0.05 -0.39
N TYR A 164 -5.79 0.53 0.78
CA TYR A 164 -5.16 -0.20 1.88
C TYR A 164 -6.09 -1.24 2.50
N ASP A 165 -7.40 -1.01 2.51
CA ASP A 165 -8.36 -1.95 3.07
C ASP A 165 -8.47 -3.24 2.25
N ASP A 166 -8.37 -3.15 0.92
CA ASP A 166 -8.31 -4.32 0.03
C ASP A 166 -7.07 -5.18 0.32
N ILE A 167 -5.94 -4.53 0.61
CA ILE A 167 -4.68 -5.21 0.93
C ILE A 167 -4.77 -5.88 2.30
N LYS A 168 -5.18 -5.15 3.34
CA LYS A 168 -5.28 -5.66 4.71
C LYS A 168 -6.29 -6.81 4.83
N SER A 169 -7.40 -6.73 4.11
CA SER A 169 -8.43 -7.78 4.10
C SER A 169 -8.00 -9.04 3.37
N THR A 170 -7.05 -8.92 2.43
CA THR A 170 -6.52 -10.05 1.66
C THR A 170 -5.29 -10.68 2.32
N TYR A 171 -4.47 -9.88 3.01
CA TYR A 171 -3.16 -10.27 3.52
C TYR A 171 -2.96 -9.84 4.98
N ASP A 172 -3.20 -10.77 5.91
CA ASP A 172 -3.13 -10.52 7.37
C ASP A 172 -1.74 -10.14 7.89
N ASP A 173 -0.68 -10.46 7.14
CA ASP A 173 0.70 -10.18 7.54
C ASP A 173 1.15 -8.75 7.19
N ILE A 174 0.40 -8.05 6.34
CA ILE A 174 0.64 -6.64 6.03
C ILE A 174 -0.02 -5.78 7.12
N LYS A 175 0.79 -5.35 8.07
CA LYS A 175 0.32 -4.57 9.22
C LYS A 175 0.29 -3.08 8.89
N PRO A 176 -0.75 -2.34 9.34
CA PRO A 176 -0.69 -0.88 9.38
C PRO A 176 0.55 -0.41 10.14
N GLY A 177 1.20 0.64 9.63
CA GLY A 177 2.45 1.20 10.13
C GLY A 177 3.69 0.70 9.40
N SER A 178 3.60 -0.43 8.68
CA SER A 178 4.76 -1.03 8.01
C SER A 178 5.10 -0.38 6.67
N ILE A 179 6.34 -0.59 6.23
CA ILE A 179 6.80 -0.31 4.86
C ILE A 179 6.92 -1.65 4.14
N ILE A 180 6.23 -1.81 3.01
CA ILE A 180 6.25 -3.04 2.23
C ILE A 180 7.05 -2.86 0.94
N PRO A 181 7.89 -3.84 0.55
CA PRO A 181 8.54 -3.81 -0.75
C PRO A 181 7.50 -4.08 -1.84
N TYR A 182 7.59 -3.38 -2.96
CA TYR A 182 6.76 -3.64 -4.12
C TYR A 182 7.62 -3.87 -5.38
N ARG A 183 6.99 -4.52 -6.35
CA ARG A 183 7.44 -4.65 -7.72
C ARG A 183 6.31 -4.29 -8.66
N ILE A 184 6.53 -3.26 -9.46
CA ILE A 184 5.63 -2.85 -10.55
C ILE A 184 6.09 -3.57 -11.80
N LYS A 185 5.17 -4.27 -12.45
CA LYS A 185 5.32 -4.82 -13.80
C LYS A 185 4.38 -4.06 -14.72
N VAL A 186 4.90 -3.60 -15.85
CA VAL A 186 4.13 -2.91 -16.89
C VAL A 186 4.41 -3.59 -18.22
N ASP A 187 3.38 -4.06 -18.89
CA ASP A 187 3.45 -4.58 -20.25
C ASP A 187 2.83 -3.55 -21.19
N LEU A 188 3.68 -2.83 -21.93
CA LEU A 188 3.23 -1.93 -22.99
C LEU A 188 3.02 -2.71 -24.28
N ILE A 189 1.80 -2.72 -24.79
CA ILE A 189 1.44 -3.41 -26.03
C ILE A 189 1.37 -2.37 -27.14
N VAL A 190 2.31 -2.43 -28.07
CA VAL A 190 2.44 -1.49 -29.20
C VAL A 190 2.23 -2.20 -30.53
N ASP A 191 1.68 -1.50 -31.52
CA ASP A 191 1.58 -2.01 -32.91
C ASP A 191 2.66 -1.36 -33.77
N VAL A 192 3.77 -2.08 -33.98
CA VAL A 192 4.88 -1.54 -34.77
C VAL A 192 4.71 -1.99 -36.22
N PRO A 193 4.64 -1.07 -37.19
CA PRO A 193 4.52 -1.47 -38.58
C PRO A 193 5.70 -2.37 -38.99
N ILE A 194 5.44 -3.37 -39.83
CA ILE A 194 6.37 -4.46 -40.22
C ILE A 194 6.57 -5.52 -39.13
N PHE A 195 6.71 -5.15 -37.85
CA PHE A 195 6.91 -6.10 -36.75
C PHE A 195 5.62 -6.62 -36.11
N GLY A 196 4.49 -5.94 -36.35
CA GLY A 196 3.20 -6.22 -35.75
C GLY A 196 3.15 -5.89 -34.26
N ARG A 197 2.26 -6.57 -33.54
CA ARG A 197 2.05 -6.35 -32.11
C ARG A 197 3.25 -6.84 -31.30
N LEU A 198 3.88 -5.92 -30.58
CA LEU A 198 4.98 -6.19 -29.65
C LEU A 198 4.55 -5.87 -28.22
N THR A 199 5.02 -6.67 -27.27
CA THR A 199 4.90 -6.38 -25.84
C THR A 199 6.27 -5.96 -25.31
N LEU A 200 6.35 -4.80 -24.69
CA LEU A 200 7.54 -4.29 -24.01
C LEU A 200 7.34 -4.44 -22.50
N PRO A 201 7.86 -5.52 -21.88
CA PRO A 201 7.75 -5.74 -20.45
C PRO A 201 8.76 -4.88 -19.69
N LEU A 202 8.27 -4.18 -18.67
CA LEU A 202 9.04 -3.31 -17.79
C LEU A 202 8.85 -3.74 -16.35
N GLU A 203 9.92 -3.65 -15.55
CA GLU A 203 9.88 -3.95 -14.12
C GLU A 203 10.60 -2.86 -13.33
N LYS A 204 9.98 -2.40 -12.24
CA LYS A 204 10.61 -1.53 -11.25
C LYS A 204 10.28 -1.98 -9.84
N LYS A 205 11.28 -1.97 -8.96
CA LYS A 205 11.11 -2.26 -7.53
C LYS A 205 11.15 -0.97 -6.72
N GLY A 206 10.46 -0.96 -5.59
CA GLY A 206 10.49 0.14 -4.64
C GLY A 206 9.84 -0.27 -3.32
N GLU A 207 9.54 0.73 -2.50
CA GLU A 207 8.92 0.56 -1.18
C GLU A 207 7.71 1.50 -1.06
N ILE A 208 6.64 1.03 -0.42
CA ILE A 208 5.44 1.82 -0.17
C ILE A 208 5.01 1.64 1.28
N PRO A 209 4.67 2.72 2.00
CA PRO A 209 4.18 2.60 3.36
C PRO A 209 2.70 2.22 3.36
N VAL A 210 2.28 1.56 4.45
CA VAL A 210 0.88 1.39 4.82
C VAL A 210 0.64 2.24 6.06
N PRO A 211 0.27 3.52 5.93
CA PRO A 211 0.25 4.44 7.07
C PRO A 211 -0.71 3.99 8.18
N TYR A 212 -0.32 4.26 9.42
CA TYR A 212 -1.12 4.08 10.62
C TYR A 212 -1.26 5.42 11.35
N LYS A 213 -2.44 5.66 11.91
CA LYS A 213 -2.71 6.86 12.70
C LYS A 213 -1.85 6.85 13.98
N PRO A 214 -1.18 7.94 14.35
CA PRO A 214 -0.50 8.00 15.64
C PRO A 214 -1.48 7.75 16.80
N ASP A 215 -0.99 7.13 17.87
CA ASP A 215 -1.77 6.99 19.09
C ASP A 215 -1.52 8.21 19.99
N VAL A 216 -2.58 8.75 20.58
CA VAL A 216 -2.52 9.92 21.47
C VAL A 216 -3.02 9.53 22.87
N ASP A 217 -2.34 10.04 23.89
CA ASP A 217 -2.74 9.92 25.29
C ASP A 217 -2.45 11.23 26.04
N LEU A 218 -3.19 11.49 27.12
CA LEU A 218 -3.02 12.64 28.00
C LEU A 218 -2.47 12.15 29.34
N GLU A 219 -1.15 12.25 29.52
CA GLU A 219 -0.46 11.74 30.71
C GLU A 219 -0.84 12.52 31.96
N LYS A 220 -0.86 13.85 31.85
CA LYS A 220 -1.04 14.78 32.98
C LYS A 220 -1.71 16.07 32.52
N ILE A 221 -2.58 16.60 33.38
CA ILE A 221 -3.03 17.99 33.32
C ILE A 221 -2.39 18.75 34.48
N HIS A 222 -1.63 19.80 34.16
CA HIS A 222 -1.06 20.71 35.15
C HIS A 222 -1.81 22.04 35.12
N PHE A 223 -2.47 22.41 36.22
CA PHE A 223 -3.21 23.68 36.31
C PHE A 223 -2.29 24.81 36.74
N ASN A 224 -2.04 25.78 35.85
CA ASN A 224 -1.30 27.00 36.16
C ASN A 224 -2.17 28.04 36.89
N LYS A 225 -3.46 28.07 36.55
CA LYS A 225 -4.47 28.90 37.22
C LYS A 225 -5.73 28.08 37.35
N PHE A 226 -6.31 28.02 38.54
CA PHE A 226 -7.50 27.22 38.81
C PHE A 226 -8.55 28.04 39.55
N SER A 227 -9.55 28.53 38.82
CA SER A 227 -10.66 29.31 39.40
C SER A 227 -11.94 29.11 38.62
N PHE A 228 -13.08 29.41 39.24
CA PHE A 228 -14.38 29.30 38.57
C PHE A 228 -14.54 30.31 37.40
N GLU A 229 -13.87 31.46 37.47
CA GLU A 229 -13.93 32.49 36.42
C GLU A 229 -13.03 32.18 35.22
N GLU A 230 -11.86 31.59 35.48
CA GLU A 230 -10.83 31.29 34.50
C GLU A 230 -9.90 30.19 35.01
N THR A 231 -9.69 29.18 34.18
CA THR A 231 -8.76 28.08 34.40
C THR A 231 -7.78 28.03 33.24
N MET A 232 -6.49 28.00 33.56
CA MET A 232 -5.40 27.80 32.61
C MET A 232 -4.66 26.52 32.98
N ALA A 233 -4.41 25.67 32.00
CA ALA A 233 -3.71 24.41 32.21
C ALA A 233 -2.75 24.10 31.07
N THR A 234 -1.66 23.42 31.39
CA THR A 234 -0.77 22.76 30.45
C THR A 234 -1.12 21.28 30.40
N LEU A 235 -1.44 20.79 29.20
CA LEU A 235 -1.70 19.39 28.93
C LEU A 235 -0.42 18.71 28.44
N HIS A 236 0.01 17.67 29.14
CA HIS A 236 1.14 16.84 28.72
C HIS A 236 0.61 15.69 27.87
N LEU A 237 0.60 15.89 26.55
CA LEU A 237 0.22 14.87 25.59
C LEU A 237 1.39 13.94 25.28
N LYS A 238 1.11 12.64 25.20
CA LYS A 238 1.97 11.60 24.68
C LYS A 238 1.47 11.23 23.29
N LEU A 239 2.31 11.42 22.28
CA LEU A 239 2.09 10.94 20.92
C LEU A 239 3.01 9.76 20.66
N GLU A 240 2.44 8.65 20.20
CA GLU A 240 3.16 7.42 19.89
C GLU A 240 3.03 7.13 18.39
N ASN A 241 4.16 7.13 17.70
CA ASN A 241 4.24 6.78 16.30
C ASN A 241 4.53 5.29 16.16
N LYS A 242 3.57 4.50 15.66
CA LYS A 242 3.75 3.07 15.38
C LYS A 242 4.09 2.77 13.92
N ASN A 243 4.42 3.81 13.15
CA ASN A 243 4.91 3.65 11.80
C ASN A 243 6.40 3.34 11.79
N ASP A 244 6.85 2.55 10.82
CA ASP A 244 8.26 2.24 10.55
C ASP A 244 9.02 3.38 9.83
N PHE A 245 8.39 4.54 9.74
CA PHE A 245 8.94 5.79 9.21
C PHE A 245 8.71 6.94 10.17
N ASP A 246 9.59 7.94 10.08
CA ASP A 246 9.54 9.15 10.90
C ASP A 246 8.39 10.06 10.44
N LEU A 247 7.78 10.76 11.39
CA LEU A 247 6.78 11.80 11.13
C LEU A 247 7.35 13.16 11.53
N GLY A 248 7.55 14.05 10.56
CA GLY A 248 7.89 15.44 10.83
C GLY A 248 6.63 16.25 11.10
N LEU A 249 6.25 16.43 12.36
CA LEU A 249 5.09 17.25 12.74
C LEU A 249 5.32 18.70 12.35
N ASN A 250 4.36 19.29 11.64
CA ASN A 250 4.33 20.71 11.28
C ASN A 250 3.27 21.46 12.06
N ALA A 251 2.06 20.89 12.11
CA ALA A 251 0.93 21.43 12.84
C ALA A 251 0.10 20.32 13.47
N LEU A 252 -0.48 20.61 14.63
CA LEU A 252 -1.46 19.77 15.31
C LEU A 252 -2.74 20.59 15.50
N ASP A 253 -3.80 20.22 14.79
CA ASP A 253 -5.14 20.64 15.14
C ASP A 253 -5.72 19.69 16.18
N TYR A 254 -6.33 20.24 17.23
CA TYR A 254 -6.90 19.43 18.30
C TYR A 254 -8.17 20.07 18.89
N GLU A 255 -9.03 19.21 19.39
CA GLU A 255 -10.15 19.54 20.28
C GLU A 255 -10.14 18.56 21.45
N ILE A 256 -10.40 19.08 22.65
CA ILE A 256 -10.31 18.33 23.90
C ILE A 256 -11.60 18.47 24.68
N TRP A 257 -12.07 17.34 25.16
CA TRP A 257 -13.26 17.21 25.98
C TRP A 257 -12.90 16.67 27.36
N LEU A 258 -13.52 17.25 28.38
CA LEU A 258 -13.62 16.63 29.70
C LEU A 258 -15.04 16.09 29.83
N SER A 259 -15.15 14.75 29.91
CA SER A 259 -16.41 14.03 29.65
C SER A 259 -17.02 14.45 28.30
N ASP A 260 -18.21 15.05 28.30
CA ASP A 260 -18.94 15.46 27.09
C ASP A 260 -18.81 16.96 26.80
N VAL A 261 -17.99 17.69 27.56
CA VAL A 261 -17.85 19.14 27.46
C VAL A 261 -16.56 19.49 26.71
N SER A 262 -16.69 20.15 25.55
CA SER A 262 -15.54 20.69 24.81
C SER A 262 -14.95 21.86 25.60
N ILE A 263 -13.72 21.69 26.08
CA ILE A 263 -13.03 22.71 26.91
C ILE A 263 -12.04 23.53 26.10
N GLY A 264 -11.74 23.15 24.86
CA GLY A 264 -10.87 23.92 23.99
C GLY A 264 -10.56 23.21 22.68
N ALA A 265 -10.47 24.01 21.62
CA ALA A 265 -9.94 23.60 20.32
C ALA A 265 -8.93 24.65 19.86
N ALA A 266 -7.80 24.21 19.35
CA ALA A 266 -6.81 25.10 18.77
C ALA A 266 -5.92 24.38 17.75
N GLU A 267 -5.13 25.17 17.04
CA GLU A 267 -4.05 24.69 16.19
C GLU A 267 -2.72 25.06 16.83
N LEU A 268 -1.82 24.09 16.92
CA LEU A 268 -0.46 24.26 17.41
C LEU A 268 0.51 24.03 16.26
N THR A 269 1.06 25.12 15.72
CA THR A 269 2.16 25.07 14.75
C THR A 269 3.48 24.89 15.51
N LYS A 270 3.88 23.63 15.71
CA LYS A 270 5.16 23.27 16.33
C LYS A 270 5.85 22.24 15.44
N SER A 271 7.05 22.59 14.98
CA SER A 271 7.88 21.65 14.24
C SER A 271 8.59 20.71 15.22
N THR A 272 8.29 19.42 15.13
CA THR A 272 9.01 18.38 15.90
C THR A 272 9.04 17.08 15.13
N LYS A 273 10.15 16.36 15.23
CA LYS A 273 10.27 15.02 14.65
C LYS A 273 9.74 13.99 15.64
N ILE A 274 8.82 13.14 15.21
CA ILE A 274 8.35 11.96 15.93
C ILE A 274 9.03 10.76 15.26
N GLU A 275 10.01 10.17 15.95
CA GLU A 275 10.77 9.04 15.41
C GLU A 275 9.86 7.83 15.11
N LYS A 276 10.25 7.02 14.12
CA LYS A 276 9.61 5.73 13.86
C LYS A 276 9.57 4.87 15.12
N ASN A 277 8.44 4.21 15.38
CA ASN A 277 8.22 3.42 16.59
C ASN A 277 8.53 4.17 17.90
N GLY A 278 8.47 5.51 17.88
CA GLY A 278 8.90 6.39 18.96
C GLY A 278 7.74 7.06 19.69
N ILE A 279 8.06 7.62 20.85
CA ILE A 279 7.13 8.41 21.68
C ILE A 279 7.65 9.85 21.76
N THR A 280 6.77 10.82 21.52
CA THR A 280 7.04 12.24 21.70
C THR A 280 6.08 12.83 22.71
N LYS A 281 6.61 13.60 23.67
CA LYS A 281 5.80 14.34 24.63
C LYS A 281 5.63 15.78 24.18
N MET A 282 4.41 16.30 24.28
CA MET A 282 4.06 17.66 23.90
C MET A 282 3.31 18.35 25.02
N GLU A 283 3.59 19.64 25.17
CA GLU A 283 2.90 20.51 26.12
C GLU A 283 1.95 21.42 25.35
N ILE A 284 0.67 21.34 25.67
CA ILE A 284 -0.37 22.13 25.03
C ILE A 284 -1.03 23.04 26.07
N PRO A 285 -0.88 24.36 25.97
CA PRO A 285 -1.57 25.30 26.83
C PRO A 285 -3.04 25.40 26.43
N ILE A 286 -3.93 25.32 27.42
CA ILE A 286 -5.36 25.55 27.26
C ILE A 286 -5.84 26.59 28.27
N ALA A 287 -6.85 27.37 27.87
CA ALA A 287 -7.52 28.33 28.75
C ALA A 287 -9.03 28.25 28.52
N PHE A 288 -9.78 28.10 29.61
CA PHE A 288 -11.24 27.98 29.57
C PHE A 288 -11.88 28.54 30.84
N ARG A 289 -13.19 28.77 30.80
CA ARG A 289 -13.95 29.37 31.91
C ARG A 289 -14.96 28.36 32.46
N PRO A 290 -14.71 27.73 33.63
CA PRO A 290 -15.60 26.71 34.17
C PRO A 290 -17.07 27.13 34.30
N LYS A 291 -17.33 28.42 34.62
CA LYS A 291 -18.68 28.98 34.71
C LYS A 291 -19.51 28.87 33.43
N ASP A 292 -18.87 28.85 32.27
CA ASP A 292 -19.54 28.78 30.98
C ASP A 292 -20.09 27.36 30.71
N PHE A 293 -19.63 26.37 31.47
CA PHE A 293 -19.98 24.94 31.33
C PHE A 293 -20.80 24.39 32.51
N GLY A 294 -21.05 25.21 33.54
CA GLY A 294 -21.87 24.85 34.69
C GLY A 294 -21.12 24.13 35.83
N SER A 295 -21.85 23.87 36.93
CA SER A 295 -21.27 23.33 38.17
C SER A 295 -20.74 21.91 38.04
N ALA A 296 -21.31 21.10 37.13
CA ALA A 296 -20.88 19.72 36.93
C ALA A 296 -19.43 19.61 36.45
N LEU A 297 -18.99 20.45 35.51
CA LEU A 297 -17.60 20.51 35.08
C LEU A 297 -16.69 20.98 36.23
N TRP A 298 -17.15 21.97 37.00
CA TRP A 298 -16.39 22.51 38.13
C TRP A 298 -16.22 21.49 39.26
N ASP A 299 -17.25 20.69 39.55
CA ASP A 299 -17.18 19.62 40.54
C ASP A 299 -16.29 18.47 40.08
N MET A 300 -16.31 18.17 38.78
CA MET A 300 -15.48 17.14 38.16
C MET A 300 -14.00 17.49 38.22
N ILE A 301 -13.60 18.70 37.83
CA ILE A 301 -12.20 19.12 37.86
C ILE A 301 -11.69 19.25 39.32
N ARG A 302 -12.59 19.51 40.28
CA ARG A 302 -12.26 19.49 41.72
C ARG A 302 -12.20 18.09 42.34
N GLY A 303 -12.78 17.08 41.70
CA GLY A 303 -12.93 15.71 42.21
C GLY A 303 -11.75 14.77 41.91
N ARG A 304 -11.98 13.45 41.99
CA ARG A 304 -10.98 12.39 41.74
C ARG A 304 -11.04 11.90 40.29
N GLY A 305 -10.15 12.43 39.45
CA GLY A 305 -9.94 11.98 38.07
C GLY A 305 -11.08 12.37 37.12
N THR A 306 -10.72 12.78 35.90
CA THR A 306 -11.69 13.12 34.86
C THR A 306 -11.50 12.20 33.67
N GLY A 307 -12.61 11.71 33.14
CA GLY A 307 -12.62 11.15 31.80
C GLY A 307 -12.29 12.24 30.80
N TYR A 308 -11.48 11.94 29.80
CA TYR A 308 -11.17 12.88 28.73
C TYR A 308 -11.33 12.20 27.36
N SER A 309 -11.61 13.03 26.36
CA SER A 309 -11.49 12.66 24.96
C SER A 309 -10.66 13.72 24.24
N ILE A 310 -9.91 13.32 23.23
CA ILE A 310 -9.16 14.21 22.33
C ILE A 310 -9.35 13.73 20.90
N LYS A 311 -9.53 14.66 19.98
CA LYS A 311 -9.60 14.43 18.53
C LYS A 311 -8.82 15.53 17.85
N GLY A 312 -8.36 15.27 16.63
CA GLY A 312 -7.56 16.22 15.89
C GLY A 312 -6.90 15.59 14.69
N ASN A 313 -6.04 16.33 14.02
CA ASN A 313 -5.18 15.85 12.95
C ASN A 313 -3.77 16.39 13.11
N LEU A 314 -2.80 15.57 12.75
CA LEU A 314 -1.40 15.95 12.61
C LEU A 314 -1.14 16.20 11.12
N ASP A 315 -0.70 17.41 10.80
CA ASP A 315 -0.10 17.70 9.50
C ASP A 315 1.39 17.38 9.59
N VAL A 316 1.83 16.36 8.85
CA VAL A 316 3.17 15.78 8.93
C VAL A 316 3.86 15.70 7.58
N ASP A 317 5.15 15.98 7.55
CA ASP A 317 6.03 15.57 6.46
C ASP A 317 6.52 14.13 6.69
N THR A 318 6.49 13.32 5.64
CA THR A 318 7.04 11.95 5.66
C THR A 318 8.00 11.76 4.48
N PRO A 319 8.84 10.71 4.48
CA PRO A 319 9.66 10.36 3.32
C PRO A 319 8.86 10.09 2.03
N PHE A 320 7.55 9.86 2.15
CA PHE A 320 6.66 9.51 1.04
C PHE A 320 5.74 10.66 0.61
N GLY A 321 5.89 11.85 1.22
CA GLY A 321 5.06 13.02 0.98
C GLY A 321 4.38 13.54 2.25
N GLN A 322 3.67 14.65 2.10
CA GLN A 322 2.88 15.24 3.17
C GLN A 322 1.63 14.41 3.44
N MET A 323 1.28 14.27 4.72
CA MET A 323 0.07 13.57 5.17
C MET A 323 -0.64 14.38 6.25
N LYS A 324 -1.97 14.28 6.24
CA LYS A 324 -2.83 14.73 7.35
C LYS A 324 -3.37 13.50 8.06
N LEU A 325 -2.83 13.19 9.23
CA LEU A 325 -3.15 11.97 9.97
C LEU A 325 -4.11 12.28 11.13
N PRO A 326 -5.32 11.70 11.16
CA PRO A 326 -6.23 11.90 12.28
C PRO A 326 -5.69 11.26 13.56
N ILE A 327 -5.98 11.88 14.69
CA ILE A 327 -5.81 11.31 16.02
C ILE A 327 -7.12 11.33 16.77
N SER A 328 -7.28 10.32 17.62
CA SER A 328 -8.45 10.23 18.48
C SER A 328 -8.15 9.34 19.68
N LYS A 329 -8.58 9.78 20.85
CA LYS A 329 -8.69 8.98 22.07
C LYS A 329 -10.01 9.32 22.72
N GLU A 330 -10.79 8.30 23.03
CA GLU A 330 -12.10 8.46 23.69
C GLU A 330 -12.07 7.73 25.03
N GLY A 331 -12.66 8.35 26.06
CA GLY A 331 -12.81 7.74 27.38
C GLY A 331 -11.50 7.44 28.11
N GLY A 332 -10.44 8.22 27.86
CA GLY A 332 -9.20 8.12 28.61
C GLY A 332 -9.38 8.60 30.05
N THR A 333 -8.55 8.12 30.98
CA THR A 333 -8.50 8.62 32.35
C THR A 333 -7.17 9.32 32.57
N THR A 334 -7.19 10.47 33.23
CA THR A 334 -5.96 11.22 33.52
C THR A 334 -5.92 11.68 34.99
N ARG A 335 -4.71 11.97 35.47
CA ARG A 335 -4.48 12.53 36.81
C ARG A 335 -4.41 14.04 36.72
N LEU A 336 -5.14 14.70 37.60
CA LEU A 336 -5.10 16.15 37.80
C LEU A 336 -4.06 16.44 38.88
N LYS A 337 -3.01 17.21 38.58
CA LYS A 337 -2.11 17.76 39.60
C LYS A 337 -2.32 19.26 39.75
N LYS A 338 -2.49 19.73 40.99
CA LYS A 338 -2.52 21.17 41.29
C LYS A 338 -1.10 21.67 41.54
N GLN A 339 -0.92 22.98 41.44
CA GLN A 339 0.38 23.64 41.63
C GLN A 339 0.99 23.41 43.02
N ASP A 340 0.18 23.06 44.02
CA ASP A 340 0.62 22.80 45.39
C ASP A 340 0.98 21.31 45.65
N ASP A 341 0.93 20.44 44.63
CA ASP A 341 1.25 18.99 44.72
C ASP A 341 2.66 18.64 44.16
N ASP A 342 3.58 19.60 44.14
CA ASP A 342 4.95 19.45 43.60
C ASP A 342 5.97 18.95 44.63
N ASP A 343 5.53 18.48 45.81
CA ASP A 343 6.40 17.81 46.79
C ASP A 343 6.31 16.27 46.62
N ASP A 344 7.47 15.69 46.29
CA ASP A 344 7.91 14.30 46.47
C ASP A 344 7.14 13.16 45.77
N ASP A 345 7.71 12.66 44.66
CA ASP A 345 7.67 11.24 44.26
C ASP A 345 8.92 10.90 43.42
N ASP A 346 10.09 11.42 43.83
CA ASP A 346 11.42 10.97 43.39
C ASP A 346 12.11 10.25 44.55
N ASP A 347 11.43 9.26 45.15
CA ASP A 347 12.04 8.30 46.07
C ASP A 347 11.30 6.96 45.97
N GLU A 348 11.71 6.11 45.03
CA GLU A 348 11.98 4.70 45.34
C GLU A 348 12.87 4.08 44.26
N VAL A 349 14.16 4.17 44.51
CA VAL A 349 15.12 3.13 44.12
C VAL A 349 14.92 1.96 45.08
N CYS A 350 14.58 0.78 44.55
CA CYS A 350 15.12 -0.51 44.99
C CYS A 350 15.00 -1.53 43.85
#